data_AF-A0A4Z0JCR5-F1
#
_entry.id   AF-A0A4Z0JCR5-F1
#
_cell.length_a   1.000
_cell.length_b   1.000
_cell.length_c   1.000
_cell.angle_alpha   90.00
_cell.angle_beta   90.00
_cell.angle_gamma   90.00
#
_symmetry.space_group_name_H-M   'P 1'
#
loop_
_entity.id
_entity.type
_entity.pdbx_description
1 polymer ?
#
loop_
_entity_poly.entity_id
_entity_poly.type
_entity_poly.pdbx_seq_one_letter_code
_entity_poly.pdbx_strand_id
1 'polypeptide(L)'
;MDNSYKIKVQHVTKEYDLYKSQAEKLRSFFSLRNSTVPHFWSLMGISLEVKPGETLGLIGVNGSGKSTLSNIISGIIPQTTGTVDVRGDTSIIAIGAGLRGNLTGLENIRLKALMQGLTNPEIDALMDDIVSFADIGDFLYQPVKSYSSGMKSRLGFSIAVHVNPDILIIDEALSVGDDTFYQKCVDKISEFKDEGKTIVFVSHSLKQVEILCDRVAWIHYGTLKEIGATKDVVKHYREFTKWFKGQTKKEKKHFQRQMKANQKSFDIDAYQKQVTEERQAAAPTDRNVAAEVKKDFYGSVISEKMSWGNRLLTSVVAVVFVVACLVNISGHSLGEVLEHPSNIVHPETVLHDQNKTTNVK
;
A
#
# COMPACT_ATOMS: atom_id res chain seq x y z
N MET A 1 -23.07 -16.51 -5.92
CA MET A 1 -22.50 -15.26 -5.36
C MET A 1 -22.92 -14.13 -6.27
N ASP A 2 -23.40 -13.02 -5.73
CA ASP A 2 -23.78 -11.84 -6.51
C ASP A 2 -22.57 -11.36 -7.33
N ASN A 3 -22.65 -11.45 -8.66
CA ASN A 3 -21.54 -11.15 -9.58
C ASN A 3 -21.55 -9.68 -10.04
N SER A 4 -22.20 -8.80 -9.26
CA SER A 4 -22.39 -7.39 -9.58
C SER A 4 -21.08 -6.59 -9.63
N TYR A 5 -20.03 -7.01 -8.92
CA TYR A 5 -18.72 -6.37 -8.90
C TYR A 5 -17.55 -7.37 -8.79
N LYS A 6 -16.38 -6.94 -9.28
CA LYS A 6 -15.07 -7.58 -9.08
C LYS A 6 -14.23 -6.85 -8.02
N ILE A 7 -14.38 -5.53 -7.92
CA ILE A 7 -13.75 -4.68 -6.91
C ILE A 7 -14.80 -3.76 -6.29
N LYS A 8 -14.86 -3.69 -4.97
CA LYS A 8 -15.72 -2.78 -4.21
C LYS A 8 -14.93 -2.06 -3.13
N VAL A 9 -14.93 -0.74 -3.21
CA VAL A 9 -14.25 0.16 -2.28
C VAL A 9 -15.34 0.97 -1.60
N GLN A 10 -15.41 0.99 -0.26
CA GLN A 10 -16.43 1.72 0.47
C GLN A 10 -15.82 2.57 1.58
N HIS A 11 -16.06 3.87 1.48
CA HIS A 11 -15.63 4.90 2.45
C HIS A 11 -14.15 4.79 2.82
N VAL A 12 -13.31 4.41 1.87
CA VAL A 12 -11.90 4.15 2.10
C VAL A 12 -11.15 5.44 2.35
N THR A 13 -10.41 5.46 3.46
CA THR A 13 -9.53 6.55 3.83
C THR A 13 -8.10 6.06 3.97
N LYS A 14 -7.13 6.97 3.79
CA LYS A 14 -5.73 6.66 4.03
C LYS A 14 -4.99 7.87 4.56
N GLU A 15 -4.56 7.75 5.80
CA GLU A 15 -3.72 8.71 6.51
C GLU A 15 -2.24 8.34 6.41
N TYR A 16 -1.39 9.36 6.34
CA TYR A 16 0.06 9.21 6.46
C TYR A 16 0.61 10.21 7.47
N ASP A 17 1.44 9.70 8.38
CA ASP A 17 2.23 10.52 9.29
C ASP A 17 3.40 11.20 8.57
N LEU A 18 3.61 12.47 8.87
CA LEU A 18 4.69 13.31 8.34
C LEU A 18 5.82 13.44 9.36
N TYR A 19 6.40 12.31 9.78
CA TYR A 19 7.64 12.31 10.55
C TYR A 19 8.80 12.83 9.69
N LYS A 20 9.65 13.71 10.24
CA LYS A 20 10.83 14.22 9.52
C LYS A 20 12.01 13.23 9.58
N SER A 21 12.03 12.34 10.56
CA SER A 21 13.10 11.35 10.75
C SER A 21 12.63 10.11 11.50
N GLN A 22 13.35 9.00 11.36
CA GLN A 22 13.10 7.79 12.14
C GLN A 22 13.30 7.99 13.65
N ALA A 23 14.24 8.88 14.03
CA ALA A 23 14.45 9.25 15.43
C ALA A 23 13.22 9.96 16.02
N GLU A 24 12.53 10.80 15.25
CA GLU A 24 11.29 11.47 15.67
C GLU A 24 10.15 10.48 15.84
N LYS A 25 10.04 9.50 14.93
CA LYS A 25 9.09 8.38 15.06
C LYS A 25 9.31 7.58 16.34
N LEU A 26 10.56 7.20 16.64
CA LEU A 26 10.91 6.50 17.88
C LEU A 26 10.61 7.35 19.12
N ARG A 27 10.98 8.64 19.12
CA ARG A 27 10.66 9.55 20.22
C ARG A 27 9.15 9.68 20.45
N SER A 28 8.35 9.76 19.39
CA SER A 28 6.89 9.80 19.49
C SER A 28 6.32 8.51 20.10
N PHE A 29 6.94 7.36 19.82
CA PHE A 29 6.53 6.08 20.40
C PHE A 29 6.82 5.98 21.91
N PHE A 30 7.98 6.50 22.36
CA PHE A 30 8.38 6.49 23.77
C PHE A 30 7.91 7.71 24.57
N SER A 31 7.33 8.71 23.90
CA SER A 31 6.79 9.89 24.57
C SER A 31 5.56 9.50 25.39
N LEU A 32 5.64 9.70 26.71
CA LEU A 32 4.49 9.61 27.63
C LEU A 32 3.44 10.70 27.37
N ARG A 33 3.78 11.74 26.59
CA ARG A 33 2.90 12.84 26.21
C ARG A 33 2.44 12.62 24.77
N ASN A 34 1.12 12.70 24.52
CA ASN A 34 0.55 12.69 23.17
C ASN A 34 1.06 13.90 22.37
N SER A 35 2.17 13.74 21.65
CA SER A 35 2.60 14.70 20.64
C SER A 35 1.74 14.48 19.40
N THR A 36 0.96 15.49 19.00
CA THR A 36 0.23 15.47 17.73
C THR A 36 1.24 15.41 16.58
N VAL A 37 1.36 14.24 15.96
CA VAL A 37 2.18 14.03 14.78
C VAL A 37 1.49 14.74 13.62
N PRO A 38 2.19 15.60 12.86
CA PRO A 38 1.63 16.16 11.66
C PRO A 38 1.29 15.02 10.70
N HIS A 39 0.06 14.97 10.22
CA HIS A 39 -0.40 13.94 9.29
C HIS A 39 -1.09 14.60 8.08
N PHE A 40 -1.41 13.80 7.08
CA PHE A 40 -2.31 14.20 6.01
C PHE A 40 -3.11 13.00 5.49
N TRP A 41 -4.31 13.28 5.02
CA TRP A 41 -5.19 12.30 4.39
C TRP A 41 -4.97 12.29 2.88
N SER A 42 -4.39 11.20 2.40
CA SER A 42 -4.20 10.95 0.97
C SER A 42 -5.50 10.52 0.28
N LEU A 43 -6.39 9.83 1.01
CA LEU A 43 -7.75 9.47 0.61
C LEU A 43 -8.72 9.82 1.75
N MET A 44 -9.86 10.41 1.40
CA MET A 44 -10.83 11.03 2.31
C MET A 44 -12.23 10.49 2.02
N GLY A 45 -12.39 9.16 2.02
CA GLY A 45 -13.69 8.50 1.93
C GLY A 45 -14.08 8.11 0.51
N ILE A 46 -13.19 7.43 -0.21
CA ILE A 46 -13.47 6.95 -1.57
C ILE A 46 -14.46 5.78 -1.52
N SER A 47 -15.53 5.88 -2.31
CA SER A 47 -16.45 4.77 -2.57
C SER A 47 -16.59 4.56 -4.08
N LEU A 48 -16.29 3.37 -4.58
CA LEU A 48 -16.45 3.00 -5.99
C LEU A 48 -16.62 1.50 -6.17
N GLU A 49 -17.16 1.11 -7.32
CA GLU A 49 -17.31 -0.28 -7.73
C GLU A 49 -16.83 -0.47 -9.17
N VAL A 50 -16.11 -1.57 -9.41
CA VAL A 50 -15.63 -2.03 -10.72
C VAL A 50 -16.29 -3.37 -11.03
N LYS A 51 -16.94 -3.44 -12.19
CA LYS A 51 -17.63 -4.64 -12.67
C LYS A 51 -16.61 -5.65 -13.23
N PRO A 52 -16.96 -6.94 -13.26
CA PRO A 52 -16.15 -7.93 -13.96
C PRO A 52 -15.97 -7.56 -15.45
N GLY A 53 -14.75 -7.67 -15.96
CA GLY A 53 -14.40 -7.34 -17.36
C GLY A 53 -14.30 -5.85 -17.67
N GLU A 54 -14.52 -4.98 -16.68
CA GLU A 54 -14.44 -3.52 -16.87
C GLU A 54 -12.99 -3.03 -16.78
N THR A 55 -12.63 -2.09 -17.66
CA THR A 55 -11.41 -1.28 -17.51
C THR A 55 -11.75 0.07 -16.90
N LEU A 56 -11.39 0.27 -15.63
CA LEU A 56 -11.55 1.53 -14.91
C LEU A 56 -10.26 2.37 -14.97
N GLY A 57 -10.34 3.56 -15.56
CA GLY A 57 -9.26 4.54 -15.53
C GLY A 57 -9.25 5.39 -14.26
N LEU A 58 -8.11 5.51 -13.58
CA LEU A 58 -7.93 6.47 -12.47
C LEU A 58 -7.19 7.70 -13.00
N ILE A 59 -7.85 8.87 -12.97
CA ILE A 59 -7.27 10.15 -13.41
C ILE A 59 -7.24 11.19 -12.29
N GLY A 60 -6.39 12.20 -12.44
CA GLY A 60 -6.20 13.25 -11.45
C GLY A 60 -4.78 13.81 -11.43
N VAL A 61 -4.62 14.97 -10.80
CA VAL A 61 -3.33 15.66 -10.67
C VAL A 61 -2.35 14.85 -9.81
N ASN A 62 -1.06 15.20 -9.87
CA ASN A 62 -0.04 14.59 -9.02
C ASN A 62 -0.37 14.84 -7.55
N GLY A 63 -0.26 13.80 -6.72
CA GLY A 63 -0.64 13.86 -5.31
C GLY A 63 -2.15 13.84 -5.05
N SER A 64 -2.99 13.51 -6.04
CA SER A 64 -4.43 13.38 -5.81
C SER A 64 -4.84 12.11 -5.07
N GLY A 65 -3.98 11.10 -4.98
CA GLY A 65 -4.27 9.83 -4.29
C GLY A 65 -4.44 8.60 -5.20
N LYS A 66 -4.28 8.73 -6.53
CA LYS A 66 -4.44 7.61 -7.49
C LYS A 66 -3.59 6.38 -7.13
N SER A 67 -2.27 6.55 -7.00
CA SER A 67 -1.36 5.44 -6.66
C SER A 67 -1.60 4.89 -5.25
N THR A 68 -2.09 5.71 -4.33
CA THR A 68 -2.52 5.22 -3.01
C THR A 68 -3.73 4.31 -3.14
N LEU A 69 -4.74 4.72 -3.91
CA LEU A 69 -5.94 3.92 -4.15
C LEU A 69 -5.62 2.63 -4.90
N SER A 70 -4.78 2.67 -5.95
CA SER A 70 -4.37 1.47 -6.68
C SER A 70 -3.60 0.49 -5.79
N ASN A 71 -2.69 0.99 -4.95
CA ASN A 71 -1.94 0.15 -4.00
C ASN A 71 -2.83 -0.48 -2.90
N ILE A 72 -3.93 0.19 -2.52
CA ILE A 72 -4.93 -0.36 -1.60
C ILE A 72 -5.73 -1.46 -2.29
N ILE A 73 -6.20 -1.21 -3.52
CA ILE A 73 -6.92 -2.22 -4.33
C ILE A 73 -6.03 -3.44 -4.59
N SER A 74 -4.73 -3.25 -4.80
CA SER A 74 -3.77 -4.34 -5.02
C SER A 74 -3.33 -5.06 -3.74
N GLY A 75 -3.81 -4.64 -2.56
CA GLY A 75 -3.41 -5.21 -1.27
C GLY A 75 -1.96 -4.92 -0.83
N ILE A 76 -1.23 -4.02 -1.49
CA ILE A 76 0.16 -3.68 -1.14
C ILE A 76 0.21 -2.88 0.16
N ILE A 77 -0.74 -1.96 0.32
CA ILE A 77 -0.89 -1.18 1.55
C ILE A 77 -2.32 -1.33 2.08
N PRO A 78 -2.51 -1.43 3.40
CA PRO A 78 -3.85 -1.39 3.98
C PRO A 78 -4.40 0.04 3.96
N GLN A 79 -5.71 0.17 3.88
CA GLN A 79 -6.45 1.39 4.17
C GLN A 79 -6.41 1.74 5.67
N THR A 80 -6.66 3.01 6.02
CA THR A 80 -6.80 3.46 7.42
C THR A 80 -8.20 3.17 7.96
N THR A 81 -9.24 3.44 7.18
CA THR A 81 -10.63 3.06 7.46
C THR A 81 -11.34 2.66 6.17
N GLY A 82 -12.53 2.08 6.31
CA GLY A 82 -13.38 1.63 5.22
C GLY A 82 -13.06 0.21 4.77
N THR A 83 -13.86 -0.30 3.83
CA THR A 83 -13.75 -1.67 3.33
C THR A 83 -13.26 -1.70 1.88
N VAL A 84 -12.47 -2.72 1.59
CA VAL A 84 -11.99 -3.05 0.24
C VAL A 84 -12.26 -4.54 0.06
N ASP A 85 -13.15 -4.87 -0.87
CA ASP A 85 -13.43 -6.25 -1.27
C ASP A 85 -12.98 -6.45 -2.72
N VAL A 86 -12.06 -7.38 -2.91
CA VAL A 86 -11.41 -7.68 -4.19
C VAL A 86 -11.56 -9.17 -4.43
N ARG A 87 -12.25 -9.53 -5.51
CA ARG A 87 -12.65 -10.91 -5.78
C ARG A 87 -11.83 -11.51 -6.91
N GLY A 88 -10.63 -12.00 -6.59
CA GLY A 88 -9.72 -12.62 -7.54
C GLY A 88 -8.29 -12.14 -7.34
N ASP A 89 -7.35 -12.79 -8.03
CA ASP A 89 -5.93 -12.47 -7.91
C ASP A 89 -5.59 -11.16 -8.63
N THR A 90 -4.90 -10.28 -7.90
CA THR A 90 -4.43 -8.99 -8.42
C THR A 90 -2.97 -9.06 -8.83
N SER A 91 -2.64 -8.53 -10.00
CA SER A 91 -1.25 -8.28 -10.42
C SER A 91 -1.05 -6.80 -10.68
N ILE A 92 0.01 -6.23 -10.11
CA ILE A 92 0.38 -4.82 -10.30
C ILE A 92 1.54 -4.68 -11.28
N ILE A 93 1.41 -3.72 -12.19
CA ILE A 93 2.46 -3.25 -13.07
C ILE A 93 2.78 -1.81 -12.72
N ALA A 94 3.93 -1.57 -12.10
CA ALA A 94 4.48 -0.24 -11.92
C ALA A 94 5.95 -0.21 -12.36
N ILE A 95 6.47 0.97 -12.72
CA ILE A 95 7.81 1.23 -13.30
C ILE A 95 8.98 0.63 -12.47
N GLY A 96 8.74 0.20 -11.22
CA GLY A 96 9.71 -0.54 -10.41
C GLY A 96 9.10 -1.63 -9.51
N ALA A 97 7.89 -2.11 -9.82
CA ALA A 97 7.19 -3.05 -8.94
C ALA A 97 8.00 -4.35 -8.74
N GLY A 98 8.51 -4.55 -7.53
CA GLY A 98 8.91 -5.87 -7.02
C GLY A 98 10.14 -6.54 -7.62
N LEU A 99 10.88 -5.91 -8.53
CA LEU A 99 12.14 -6.48 -9.02
C LEU A 99 13.26 -6.30 -8.00
N ARG A 100 14.01 -7.37 -7.71
CA ARG A 100 15.19 -7.38 -6.84
C ARG A 100 16.42 -7.02 -7.66
N GLY A 101 17.01 -5.86 -7.40
CA GLY A 101 18.15 -5.33 -8.15
C GLY A 101 19.41 -6.19 -8.09
N ASN A 102 19.58 -7.00 -7.05
CA ASN A 102 20.73 -7.91 -6.92
C ASN A 102 20.56 -9.22 -7.69
N LEU A 103 19.34 -9.55 -8.14
CA LEU A 103 19.04 -10.73 -8.93
C LEU A 103 19.06 -10.38 -10.42
N THR A 104 19.36 -11.37 -11.25
CA THR A 104 19.25 -11.30 -12.71
C THR A 104 17.81 -11.17 -13.17
N GLY A 105 17.59 -10.84 -14.44
CA GLY A 105 16.24 -10.81 -15.03
C GLY A 105 15.54 -12.16 -14.92
N LEU A 106 16.24 -13.24 -15.26
CA LEU A 106 15.72 -14.61 -15.17
C LEU A 106 15.28 -15.00 -13.75
N GLU A 107 16.12 -14.71 -12.76
CA GLU A 107 15.80 -14.97 -11.35
C GLU A 107 14.61 -14.12 -10.88
N ASN A 108 14.46 -12.90 -11.39
CA ASN A 108 13.30 -12.06 -11.09
C ASN A 108 12.01 -12.60 -11.70
N ILE A 109 12.05 -13.16 -12.92
CA ILE A 109 10.91 -13.84 -13.55
C ILE A 109 10.45 -14.97 -12.64
N ARG A 110 11.37 -15.89 -12.29
CA ARG A 110 11.06 -17.03 -11.42
C ARG A 110 10.54 -16.60 -10.05
N LEU A 111 11.23 -15.67 -9.38
CA LEU A 111 10.84 -15.17 -8.06
C LEU A 111 9.41 -14.63 -8.08
N LYS A 112 9.08 -13.77 -9.05
CA LYS A 112 7.76 -13.16 -9.12
C LYS A 112 6.67 -14.17 -9.44
N ALA A 113 6.91 -15.07 -10.39
CA ALA A 113 5.93 -16.08 -10.75
C ALA A 113 5.65 -17.03 -9.57
N LEU A 114 6.68 -17.44 -8.82
CA LEU A 114 6.52 -18.19 -7.56
C LEU A 114 5.70 -17.42 -6.51
N MET A 115 5.93 -16.10 -6.38
CA MET A 115 5.16 -15.25 -5.47
C MET A 115 3.68 -15.15 -5.86
N GLN A 116 3.34 -15.38 -7.13
CA GLN A 116 1.97 -15.45 -7.63
C GLN A 116 1.37 -16.86 -7.54
N GLY A 117 2.08 -17.82 -6.93
CA GLY A 117 1.59 -19.18 -6.71
C GLY A 117 1.86 -20.15 -7.85
N LEU A 118 2.58 -19.76 -8.90
CA LEU A 118 2.98 -20.66 -10.00
C LEU A 118 4.02 -21.66 -9.52
N THR A 119 3.94 -22.88 -10.05
CA THR A 119 4.92 -23.95 -9.85
C THR A 119 6.08 -23.83 -10.84
N ASN A 120 7.25 -24.40 -10.53
CA ASN A 120 8.39 -24.34 -11.45
C ASN A 120 8.07 -24.86 -12.87
N PRO A 121 7.32 -25.96 -13.07
CA PRO A 121 6.93 -26.40 -14.41
C PRO A 121 6.07 -25.37 -15.17
N GLU A 122 5.14 -24.69 -14.51
CA GLU A 122 4.33 -23.63 -15.13
C GLU A 122 5.20 -22.43 -15.50
N ILE A 123 6.17 -22.08 -14.66
CA ILE A 123 7.12 -21.00 -14.94
C ILE A 123 7.99 -21.32 -16.13
N ASP A 124 8.50 -22.55 -16.22
CA ASP A 124 9.33 -22.99 -17.35
C ASP A 124 8.54 -22.97 -18.66
N ALA A 125 7.23 -23.29 -18.62
CA ALA A 125 6.35 -23.21 -19.79
C ALA A 125 6.09 -21.77 -20.26
N LEU A 126 6.10 -20.78 -19.35
CA LEU A 126 5.88 -19.37 -19.65
C LEU A 126 7.17 -18.58 -19.93
N MET A 127 8.33 -19.18 -19.67
CA MET A 127 9.62 -18.46 -19.65
C MET A 127 9.93 -17.80 -21.00
N ASP A 128 9.82 -18.55 -22.09
CA ASP A 128 10.18 -18.08 -23.42
C ASP A 128 9.27 -16.93 -23.88
N ASP A 129 7.96 -17.01 -23.56
CA ASP A 129 7.00 -15.95 -23.85
C ASP A 129 7.32 -14.67 -23.06
N ILE A 130 7.64 -14.80 -21.77
CA ILE A 130 8.02 -13.67 -20.92
C ILE A 130 9.30 -13.00 -21.45
N VAL A 131 10.31 -13.80 -21.81
CA VAL A 131 11.59 -13.28 -22.32
C VAL A 131 11.41 -12.60 -23.67
N SER A 132 10.69 -13.23 -24.60
CA SER A 132 10.39 -12.71 -25.92
C SER A 132 9.58 -11.41 -25.86
N PHE A 133 8.59 -11.35 -24.98
CA PHE A 133 7.79 -10.14 -24.80
C PHE A 133 8.60 -9.00 -24.19
N ALA A 134 9.45 -9.28 -23.19
CA ALA A 134 10.26 -8.26 -22.52
C ALA A 134 11.29 -7.61 -23.46
N ASP A 135 11.85 -8.38 -24.40
CA ASP A 135 12.74 -7.90 -25.45
C ASP A 135 13.91 -7.05 -24.91
N ILE A 136 14.67 -7.64 -23.97
CA ILE A 136 15.84 -7.02 -23.32
C ILE A 136 17.17 -7.72 -23.64
N GLY A 137 17.13 -8.78 -24.47
CA GLY A 137 18.31 -9.53 -24.92
C GLY A 137 19.18 -10.07 -23.77
N ASP A 138 20.50 -10.03 -23.97
CA ASP A 138 21.50 -10.59 -23.03
C ASP A 138 21.47 -9.96 -21.63
N PHE A 139 20.87 -8.78 -21.47
CA PHE A 139 20.68 -8.19 -20.16
C PHE A 139 19.85 -9.07 -19.24
N LEU A 140 19.04 -10.01 -19.76
CA LEU A 140 18.30 -10.99 -18.96
C LEU A 140 19.20 -11.72 -17.94
N TYR A 141 20.46 -11.97 -18.30
CA TYR A 141 21.44 -12.66 -17.45
C TYR A 141 22.24 -11.72 -16.55
N GLN A 142 21.98 -10.42 -16.60
CA GLN A 142 22.63 -9.39 -15.79
C GLN A 142 21.76 -8.99 -14.60
N PRO A 143 22.36 -8.58 -13.45
CA PRO A 143 21.61 -8.08 -12.31
C PRO A 143 20.74 -6.87 -12.65
N VAL A 144 19.47 -6.86 -12.23
CA VAL A 144 18.49 -5.81 -12.57
C VAL A 144 18.92 -4.40 -12.14
N LYS A 145 19.82 -4.26 -11.16
CA LYS A 145 20.40 -2.96 -10.80
C LYS A 145 21.10 -2.25 -11.96
N SER A 146 21.62 -2.98 -12.96
CA SER A 146 22.26 -2.41 -14.15
C SER A 146 21.26 -1.98 -15.23
N TYR A 147 19.98 -2.34 -15.10
CA TYR A 147 18.97 -2.07 -16.12
C TYR A 147 18.57 -0.60 -16.15
N SER A 148 18.28 -0.10 -17.34
CA SER A 148 17.56 1.17 -17.51
C SER A 148 16.14 1.07 -16.92
N SER A 149 15.50 2.23 -16.67
CA SER A 149 14.09 2.26 -16.24
C SER A 149 13.15 1.62 -17.27
N GLY A 150 13.43 1.79 -18.56
CA GLY A 150 12.68 1.14 -19.64
C GLY A 150 12.74 -0.38 -19.54
N MET A 151 13.94 -0.96 -19.44
CA MET A 151 14.10 -2.42 -19.32
C MET A 151 13.43 -2.99 -18.07
N LYS A 152 13.53 -2.29 -16.93
CA LYS A 152 12.84 -2.68 -15.69
C LYS A 152 11.33 -2.74 -15.90
N SER A 153 10.77 -1.73 -16.58
CA SER A 153 9.34 -1.72 -16.88
C SER A 153 8.95 -2.81 -17.86
N ARG A 154 9.74 -3.04 -18.93
CA ARG A 154 9.47 -4.10 -19.91
C ARG A 154 9.42 -5.47 -19.26
N LEU A 155 10.44 -5.80 -18.45
CA LEU A 155 10.47 -7.06 -17.72
C LEU A 155 9.31 -7.15 -16.70
N GLY A 156 9.05 -6.08 -15.97
CA GLY A 156 7.96 -6.01 -15.00
C GLY A 156 6.58 -6.23 -15.62
N PHE A 157 6.32 -5.57 -16.75
CA PHE A 157 5.09 -5.72 -17.53
C PHE A 157 4.98 -7.12 -18.10
N SER A 158 6.05 -7.62 -18.73
CA SER A 158 6.08 -8.95 -19.33
C SER A 158 5.71 -10.04 -18.32
N ILE A 159 6.34 -10.04 -17.14
CA ILE A 159 6.00 -11.00 -16.09
C ILE A 159 4.52 -10.88 -15.71
N ALA A 160 4.05 -9.65 -15.46
CA ALA A 160 2.70 -9.42 -14.95
C ALA A 160 1.57 -9.80 -15.92
N VAL A 161 1.80 -9.75 -17.24
CA VAL A 161 0.81 -10.16 -18.25
C VAL A 161 0.88 -11.64 -18.62
N HIS A 162 1.92 -12.37 -18.23
CA HIS A 162 1.99 -13.82 -18.48
C HIS A 162 1.57 -14.66 -17.26
N VAL A 163 1.51 -14.06 -16.06
CA VAL A 163 0.93 -14.73 -14.86
C VAL A 163 -0.60 -14.81 -14.86
N ASN A 164 -1.26 -14.33 -15.94
CA ASN A 164 -2.70 -14.45 -16.18
C ASN A 164 -3.63 -14.05 -14.99
N PRO A 165 -3.50 -12.84 -14.43
CA PRO A 165 -4.28 -12.42 -13.26
C PRO A 165 -5.77 -12.23 -13.59
N ASP A 166 -6.62 -12.25 -12.58
CA ASP A 166 -8.04 -11.87 -12.69
C ASP A 166 -8.22 -10.35 -12.82
N ILE A 167 -7.35 -9.61 -12.10
CA ILE A 167 -7.39 -8.16 -11.99
C ILE A 167 -6.00 -7.62 -12.27
N LEU A 168 -5.88 -6.80 -13.33
CA LEU A 168 -4.63 -6.16 -13.71
C LEU A 168 -4.63 -4.68 -13.31
N ILE A 169 -3.62 -4.27 -12.56
CA ILE A 169 -3.48 -2.88 -12.12
C ILE A 169 -2.24 -2.29 -12.80
N ILE A 170 -2.41 -1.26 -13.62
CA ILE A 170 -1.32 -0.66 -14.40
C ILE A 170 -1.10 0.77 -13.91
N ASP A 171 -0.01 1.01 -13.20
CA ASP A 171 0.35 2.33 -12.64
C ASP A 171 1.52 2.96 -13.39
N GLU A 172 1.19 3.88 -14.32
CA GLU A 172 2.11 4.67 -15.15
C GLU A 172 3.11 3.85 -16.00
N ALA A 173 2.99 2.52 -16.02
CA ALA A 173 3.98 1.62 -16.63
C ALA A 173 4.05 1.65 -18.16
N LEU A 174 3.03 2.19 -18.84
CA LEU A 174 3.00 2.28 -20.31
C LEU A 174 3.81 3.45 -20.88
N SER A 175 4.33 4.34 -20.04
CA SER A 175 5.05 5.55 -20.50
C SER A 175 6.57 5.33 -20.65
N VAL A 176 7.05 4.11 -20.37
CA VAL A 176 8.47 3.76 -20.31
C VAL A 176 8.74 2.63 -21.31
N GLY A 177 9.13 3.00 -22.52
CA GLY A 177 9.36 2.08 -23.63
C GLY A 177 9.54 2.83 -24.95
N ASP A 178 9.76 2.08 -26.03
CA ASP A 178 9.60 2.61 -27.38
C ASP A 178 8.15 2.37 -27.86
N ASP A 179 7.78 2.98 -28.99
CA ASP A 179 6.44 2.88 -29.55
C ASP A 179 6.05 1.42 -29.88
N THR A 180 7.02 0.59 -30.27
CA THR A 180 6.80 -0.83 -30.58
C THR A 180 6.38 -1.60 -29.34
N PHE A 181 7.09 -1.43 -28.22
CA PHE A 181 6.73 -2.06 -26.95
C PHE A 181 5.41 -1.51 -26.40
N TYR A 182 5.16 -0.20 -26.56
CA TYR A 182 3.87 0.38 -26.19
C TYR A 182 2.72 -0.29 -26.94
N GLN A 183 2.86 -0.53 -28.25
CA GLN A 183 1.84 -1.23 -29.03
C GLN A 183 1.63 -2.67 -28.53
N LYS A 184 2.71 -3.43 -28.27
CA LYS A 184 2.61 -4.77 -27.65
C LYS A 184 1.81 -4.75 -26.35
N CYS A 185 2.03 -3.75 -25.50
CA CYS A 185 1.28 -3.60 -24.25
C CYS A 185 -0.20 -3.28 -24.48
N VAL A 186 -0.51 -2.41 -25.44
CA VAL A 186 -1.90 -2.07 -25.80
C VAL A 186 -2.63 -3.29 -26.35
N ASP A 187 -1.99 -4.05 -27.23
CA ASP A 187 -2.57 -5.27 -27.81
C ASP A 187 -2.85 -6.30 -26.72
N LYS A 188 -1.91 -6.51 -25.80
CA LYS A 188 -2.11 -7.44 -24.67
C LYS A 188 -3.20 -6.99 -23.70
N ILE A 189 -3.33 -5.69 -23.46
CA ILE A 189 -4.43 -5.13 -22.66
C ILE A 189 -5.76 -5.38 -23.37
N SER A 190 -5.82 -5.21 -24.71
CA SER A 190 -7.04 -5.48 -25.48
C SER A 190 -7.43 -6.96 -25.41
N GLU A 191 -6.47 -7.87 -25.56
CA GLU A 191 -6.69 -9.31 -25.40
C GLU A 191 -7.28 -9.64 -24.03
N PHE A 192 -6.74 -9.06 -22.96
CA PHE A 192 -7.28 -9.23 -21.60
C PHE A 192 -8.68 -8.67 -21.43
N LYS A 193 -9.01 -7.55 -22.10
CA LYS A 193 -10.39 -7.05 -22.11
C LYS A 193 -11.33 -8.03 -22.80
N ASP A 194 -10.91 -8.62 -23.92
CA ASP A 194 -11.70 -9.60 -24.68
C ASP A 194 -11.89 -10.90 -23.90
N GLU A 195 -10.91 -11.30 -23.08
CA GLU A 195 -11.00 -12.41 -22.13
C GLU A 195 -11.88 -12.12 -20.89
N GLY A 196 -12.37 -10.88 -20.73
CA GLY A 196 -13.18 -10.47 -19.59
C GLY A 196 -12.39 -10.23 -18.30
N LYS A 197 -11.08 -9.98 -18.39
CA LYS A 197 -10.25 -9.57 -17.26
C LYS A 197 -10.59 -8.16 -16.82
N THR A 198 -10.48 -7.89 -15.53
CA THR A 198 -10.77 -6.56 -14.97
C THR A 198 -9.48 -5.76 -14.90
N ILE A 199 -9.50 -4.49 -15.33
CA ILE A 199 -8.29 -3.67 -15.41
C ILE A 199 -8.48 -2.34 -14.67
N VAL A 200 -7.53 -1.99 -13.81
CA VAL A 200 -7.44 -0.65 -13.19
C VAL A 200 -6.25 0.08 -13.82
N PHE A 201 -6.53 1.09 -14.62
CA PHE A 201 -5.52 1.80 -15.40
C PHE A 201 -5.25 3.19 -14.81
N VAL A 202 -4.05 3.42 -14.28
CA VAL A 202 -3.62 4.72 -13.75
C VAL A 202 -2.67 5.37 -14.75
N SER A 203 -3.09 6.49 -15.32
CA SER A 203 -2.26 7.22 -16.29
C SER A 203 -2.48 8.72 -16.22
N HIS A 204 -1.42 9.46 -16.51
CA HIS A 204 -1.44 10.89 -16.75
C HIS A 204 -1.79 11.26 -18.20
N SER A 205 -1.77 10.28 -19.12
CA SER A 205 -2.11 10.48 -20.52
C SER A 205 -3.61 10.26 -20.76
N LEU A 206 -4.35 11.35 -20.94
CA LEU A 206 -5.79 11.27 -21.22
C LEU A 206 -6.10 10.55 -22.53
N LYS A 207 -5.19 10.59 -23.51
CA LYS A 207 -5.34 9.85 -24.77
C LYS A 207 -5.32 8.34 -24.53
N GLN A 208 -4.42 7.85 -23.68
CA GLN A 208 -4.36 6.42 -23.32
C GLN A 208 -5.64 6.00 -22.57
N VAL A 209 -6.09 6.84 -21.63
CA VAL A 209 -7.33 6.60 -20.89
C VAL A 209 -8.54 6.52 -21.82
N GLU A 210 -8.66 7.43 -22.79
CA GLU A 210 -9.75 7.43 -23.77
C GLU A 210 -9.77 6.19 -24.67
N ILE A 211 -8.60 5.61 -24.97
CA ILE A 211 -8.48 4.42 -25.82
C ILE A 211 -8.77 3.15 -25.02
N LEU A 212 -8.26 3.05 -23.80
CA LEU A 212 -8.21 1.78 -23.05
C LEU A 212 -9.39 1.62 -22.08
N CYS A 213 -9.93 2.71 -21.51
CA CYS A 213 -10.86 2.64 -20.38
C CYS A 213 -12.33 2.75 -20.80
N ASP A 214 -13.19 1.96 -20.15
CA ASP A 214 -14.63 1.99 -20.36
C ASP A 214 -15.29 3.05 -19.46
N ARG A 215 -14.82 3.14 -18.21
CA ARG A 215 -15.18 4.17 -17.23
C ARG A 215 -13.94 4.80 -16.63
N VAL A 216 -14.13 5.99 -16.08
CA VAL A 216 -13.06 6.74 -15.41
C VAL A 216 -13.53 7.24 -14.06
N ALA A 217 -12.67 7.12 -13.06
CA ALA A 217 -12.77 7.76 -11.76
C ALA A 217 -11.76 8.92 -11.67
N TRP A 218 -12.29 10.13 -11.53
CA TRP A 218 -11.49 11.33 -11.30
C TRP A 218 -11.25 11.53 -9.80
N ILE A 219 -10.02 11.27 -9.37
CA ILE A 219 -9.57 11.52 -8.01
C ILE A 219 -8.99 12.93 -7.90
N HIS A 220 -9.50 13.72 -6.95
CA HIS A 220 -9.12 15.11 -6.72
C HIS A 220 -8.76 15.32 -5.25
N TYR A 221 -7.45 15.46 -4.96
CA TYR A 221 -6.90 15.70 -3.61
C TYR A 221 -7.51 14.80 -2.52
N GLY A 222 -7.58 13.51 -2.78
CA GLY A 222 -8.08 12.49 -1.85
C GLY A 222 -9.59 12.24 -1.89
N THR A 223 -10.34 12.96 -2.73
CA THR A 223 -11.78 12.73 -2.92
C THR A 223 -12.08 12.16 -4.30
N LEU A 224 -13.17 11.40 -4.42
CA LEU A 224 -13.72 10.98 -5.71
C LEU A 224 -14.59 12.14 -6.24
N LYS A 225 -14.07 12.89 -7.21
CA LYS A 225 -14.76 14.06 -7.76
C LYS A 225 -15.88 13.66 -8.71
N GLU A 226 -15.62 12.67 -9.53
CA GLU A 226 -16.56 12.17 -10.54
C GLU A 226 -16.18 10.75 -10.94
N ILE A 227 -17.18 9.91 -11.22
CA ILE A 227 -17.00 8.59 -11.82
C ILE A 227 -18.09 8.35 -12.85
N GLY A 228 -17.73 7.83 -14.02
CA GLY A 228 -18.68 7.69 -15.12
C GLY A 228 -18.03 7.22 -16.41
N ALA A 229 -18.76 7.37 -17.53
CA ALA A 229 -18.25 7.02 -18.85
C ALA A 229 -17.01 7.85 -19.19
N THR A 230 -16.01 7.20 -19.80
CA THR A 230 -14.70 7.81 -20.08
C THR A 230 -14.80 9.16 -20.78
N LYS A 231 -15.66 9.26 -21.81
CA LYS A 231 -15.81 10.49 -22.62
C LYS A 231 -16.24 11.70 -21.79
N ASP A 232 -17.19 11.51 -20.88
CA ASP A 232 -17.77 12.60 -20.09
C ASP A 232 -16.80 13.08 -19.01
N VAL A 233 -16.26 12.14 -18.22
CA VAL A 233 -15.35 12.46 -17.13
C VAL A 233 -14.04 13.07 -17.65
N VAL A 234 -13.52 12.55 -18.77
CA VAL A 234 -12.31 13.12 -19.41
C VAL A 234 -12.58 14.54 -19.92
N LYS A 235 -13.77 14.83 -20.44
CA LYS A 235 -14.16 16.19 -20.85
C LYS A 235 -14.16 17.15 -19.65
N HIS A 236 -14.83 16.81 -18.56
CA HIS A 236 -14.84 17.66 -17.35
C HIS A 236 -13.44 17.83 -16.76
N TYR A 237 -12.61 16.78 -16.78
CA TYR A 237 -11.22 16.88 -16.35
C TYR A 237 -10.37 17.78 -17.27
N ARG A 238 -10.60 17.75 -18.59
CA ARG A 238 -9.96 18.68 -19.55
C ARG A 238 -10.35 20.12 -19.27
N GLU A 239 -11.62 20.39 -18.96
CA GLU A 239 -12.09 21.73 -18.59
C GLU A 239 -11.41 22.21 -17.30
N PHE A 240 -11.34 21.37 -16.27
CA PHE A 240 -10.60 21.66 -15.05
C PHE A 240 -9.12 21.95 -15.31
N THR A 241 -8.44 21.12 -16.11
CA THR A 241 -7.01 21.33 -16.40
C THR A 241 -6.77 22.57 -17.24
N LYS A 242 -7.66 22.91 -18.18
CA LYS A 242 -7.61 24.17 -18.96
C LYS A 242 -7.78 25.38 -18.05
N TRP A 243 -8.79 25.36 -17.18
CA TRP A 243 -9.02 26.39 -16.16
C TRP A 243 -7.77 26.54 -15.27
N PHE A 244 -7.28 25.44 -14.70
CA PHE A 244 -6.14 25.45 -13.78
C PHE A 244 -4.87 25.96 -14.46
N LYS A 245 -4.60 25.59 -15.72
CA LYS A 245 -3.46 26.10 -16.50
C LYS A 245 -3.58 27.59 -16.81
N GLY A 246 -4.79 28.11 -17.01
CA GLY A 246 -5.05 29.53 -17.25
C GLY A 246 -4.82 30.45 -16.05
N GLN A 247 -4.81 29.91 -14.82
CA GLN A 247 -4.57 30.68 -13.60
C GLN A 247 -3.13 31.23 -13.50
N THR A 248 -2.97 32.36 -12.82
CA THR A 248 -1.67 32.93 -12.47
C THR A 248 -0.88 32.00 -11.52
N LYS A 249 0.45 32.19 -11.43
CA LYS A 249 1.28 31.42 -10.48
C LYS A 249 0.80 31.57 -9.03
N LYS A 250 0.31 32.76 -8.64
CA LYS A 250 -0.19 33.04 -7.29
C LYS A 250 -1.49 32.30 -7.00
N GLU A 251 -2.44 32.33 -7.93
CA GLU A 251 -3.72 31.60 -7.82
C GLU A 251 -3.52 30.10 -7.78
N LYS A 252 -2.66 29.54 -8.66
CA LYS A 252 -2.30 28.11 -8.63
C LYS A 252 -1.77 27.70 -7.27
N LYS A 253 -0.84 28.47 -6.71
CA LYS A 253 -0.26 28.18 -5.39
C LYS A 253 -1.29 28.31 -4.27
N HIS A 254 -2.18 29.30 -4.35
CA HIS A 254 -3.27 29.48 -3.39
C HIS A 254 -4.24 28.29 -3.42
N PHE A 255 -4.72 27.89 -4.60
CA PHE A 255 -5.59 26.74 -4.80
C PHE A 255 -4.95 25.45 -4.28
N GLN A 256 -3.70 25.17 -4.66
CA GLN A 256 -2.98 23.98 -4.17
C GLN A 256 -2.79 23.99 -2.65
N ARG A 257 -2.54 25.16 -2.04
CA ARG A 257 -2.40 25.29 -0.58
C ARG A 257 -3.73 25.02 0.11
N GLN A 258 -4.83 25.52 -0.43
CA GLN A 258 -6.17 25.26 0.09
C GLN A 258 -6.50 23.77 0.04
N MET A 259 -6.30 23.12 -1.11
CA MET A 259 -6.56 21.68 -1.26
C MET A 259 -5.71 20.84 -0.31
N LYS A 260 -4.42 21.16 -0.16
CA LYS A 260 -3.54 20.50 0.81
C LYS A 260 -3.92 20.79 2.26
N ALA A 261 -4.51 21.95 2.55
CA ALA A 261 -5.03 22.26 3.88
C ALA A 261 -6.23 21.38 4.20
N ASN A 262 -7.15 21.20 3.24
CA ASN A 262 -8.31 20.30 3.38
C ASN A 262 -7.87 18.86 3.66
N GLN A 263 -6.83 18.36 2.97
CA GLN A 263 -6.25 17.03 3.25
C GLN A 263 -5.69 16.90 4.66
N LYS A 264 -5.25 17.99 5.29
CA LYS A 264 -4.71 17.98 6.66
C LYS A 264 -5.78 18.21 7.72
N SER A 265 -6.87 18.88 7.37
CA SER A 265 -7.97 19.20 8.27
C SER A 265 -9.15 18.24 8.14
N PHE A 266 -9.02 17.17 7.35
CA PHE A 266 -10.06 16.17 7.22
C PHE A 266 -10.27 15.47 8.56
N ASP A 267 -11.52 15.47 9.01
CA ASP A 267 -11.94 14.88 10.27
C ASP A 267 -12.73 13.59 9.99
N ILE A 268 -12.11 12.46 10.34
CA ILE A 268 -12.67 11.14 10.14
C ILE A 268 -13.92 10.89 10.99
N ASP A 269 -13.99 11.44 12.19
CA ASP A 269 -15.12 11.25 13.09
C ASP A 269 -16.34 12.03 12.58
N ALA A 270 -16.10 13.26 12.10
CA ALA A 270 -17.13 14.05 11.43
C ALA A 270 -17.64 13.36 10.15
N TYR A 271 -16.75 12.79 9.34
CA TYR A 271 -17.13 12.04 8.14
C TYR A 271 -17.93 10.77 8.48
N GLN A 272 -17.51 9.99 9.48
CA GLN A 272 -18.26 8.82 9.93
C GLN A 272 -19.66 9.20 10.43
N LYS A 273 -19.78 10.32 11.16
CA LYS A 273 -21.06 10.83 11.63
C LYS A 273 -21.97 11.18 10.45
N GLN A 274 -21.46 11.88 9.44
CA GLN A 274 -22.20 12.19 8.22
C GLN A 274 -22.72 10.92 7.54
N VAL A 275 -21.87 9.90 7.33
CA VAL A 275 -22.28 8.62 6.73
C VAL A 275 -23.34 7.91 7.57
N THR A 276 -23.23 8.00 8.90
CA THR A 276 -24.23 7.43 9.82
C THR A 276 -25.58 8.13 9.68
N GLU A 277 -25.60 9.47 9.62
CA GLU A 277 -26.82 10.27 9.45
C GLU A 277 -27.48 9.98 8.09
N GLU A 278 -26.70 9.89 7.00
CA GLU A 278 -27.19 9.54 5.66
C GLU A 278 -27.82 8.14 5.62
N ARG A 279 -27.15 7.13 6.21
CA ARG A 279 -27.67 5.75 6.25
C ARG A 279 -28.90 5.63 7.15
N GLN A 280 -28.93 6.36 8.28
CA GLN A 280 -30.10 6.38 9.17
C GLN A 280 -31.31 7.02 8.50
N ALA A 281 -31.11 8.06 7.68
CA ALA A 281 -32.18 8.66 6.89
C ALA A 281 -32.76 7.69 5.85
N ALA A 282 -31.92 6.82 5.26
CA ALA A 282 -32.37 5.79 4.33
C ALA A 282 -33.07 4.60 5.01
N ALA A 283 -32.74 4.30 6.26
CA ALA A 283 -33.34 3.22 7.06
C ALA A 283 -33.78 3.70 8.46
N PRO A 284 -34.87 4.49 8.59
CA PRO A 284 -35.22 5.16 9.85
C PRO A 284 -35.54 4.22 11.02
N THR A 285 -35.98 3.00 10.73
CA THR A 285 -36.38 2.01 11.75
C THR A 285 -35.22 1.17 12.26
N ASP A 286 -34.07 1.20 11.59
CA ASP A 286 -32.91 0.42 11.99
C ASP A 286 -32.16 1.13 13.13
N ARG A 287 -32.04 0.45 14.28
CA ARG A 287 -31.35 0.96 15.46
C ARG A 287 -29.86 0.66 15.46
N ASN A 288 -29.38 -0.19 14.54
CA ASN A 288 -28.01 -0.67 14.51
C ASN A 288 -27.12 0.09 13.53
N VAL A 289 -27.66 1.05 12.77
CA VAL A 289 -26.93 1.80 11.73
C VAL A 289 -25.57 2.32 12.21
N ALA A 290 -25.52 2.95 13.39
CA ALA A 290 -24.28 3.50 13.93
C ALA A 290 -23.22 2.42 14.23
N ALA A 291 -23.65 1.25 14.73
CA ALA A 291 -22.75 0.13 14.99
C ALA A 291 -22.26 -0.52 13.70
N GLU A 292 -23.14 -0.65 12.70
CA GLU A 292 -22.79 -1.17 11.37
C GLU A 292 -21.84 -0.25 10.63
N VAL A 293 -22.09 1.06 10.59
CA VAL A 293 -21.16 2.03 9.99
C VAL A 293 -19.81 1.99 10.68
N LYS A 294 -19.77 1.90 12.01
CA LYS A 294 -18.51 1.75 12.75
C LYS A 294 -17.78 0.45 12.37
N LYS A 295 -18.52 -0.65 12.20
CA LYS A 295 -17.96 -1.93 11.73
C LYS A 295 -17.43 -1.83 10.30
N ASP A 296 -18.13 -1.15 9.40
CA ASP A 296 -17.68 -0.94 8.02
C ASP A 296 -16.40 -0.08 7.97
N PHE A 297 -16.27 0.90 8.87
CA PHE A 297 -15.09 1.76 8.91
C PHE A 297 -13.86 1.06 9.50
N TYR A 298 -14.03 0.23 10.53
CA TYR A 298 -12.88 -0.28 11.31
C TYR A 298 -12.76 -1.80 11.36
N GLY A 299 -13.76 -2.55 10.88
CA GLY A 299 -13.84 -4.00 11.03
C GLY A 299 -12.88 -4.78 10.14
N SER A 300 -12.51 -4.24 8.98
CA SER A 300 -11.54 -4.85 8.05
C SER A 300 -10.10 -4.38 8.30
N VAL A 301 -9.88 -3.45 9.23
CA VAL A 301 -8.57 -2.86 9.48
C VAL A 301 -7.92 -3.55 10.68
N ILE A 302 -6.72 -4.09 10.49
CA ILE A 302 -5.92 -4.61 11.61
C ILE A 302 -5.57 -3.42 12.50
N SER A 303 -6.12 -3.36 13.72
CA SER A 303 -5.85 -2.29 14.67
C SER A 303 -4.35 -2.21 14.97
N GLU A 304 -3.69 -1.13 14.55
CA GLU A 304 -2.29 -0.84 14.92
C GLU A 304 -2.12 -0.57 16.42
N LYS A 305 -3.22 -0.23 17.13
CA LYS A 305 -3.21 -0.08 18.57
C LYS A 305 -3.33 -1.44 19.23
N MET A 306 -2.29 -1.83 19.97
CA MET A 306 -2.33 -3.01 20.85
C MET A 306 -3.51 -2.90 21.81
N SER A 307 -4.31 -3.96 21.89
CA SER A 307 -5.37 -4.10 22.89
C SER A 307 -4.79 -3.94 24.30
N TRP A 308 -5.63 -3.57 25.28
CA TRP A 308 -5.18 -3.46 26.66
C TRP A 308 -4.52 -4.76 27.18
N GLY A 309 -5.09 -5.93 26.83
CA GLY A 309 -4.51 -7.23 27.16
C GLY A 309 -3.13 -7.44 26.53
N ASN A 310 -2.95 -7.07 25.26
CA ASN A 310 -1.65 -7.15 24.60
C ASN A 310 -0.64 -6.17 25.22
N ARG A 311 -1.07 -4.95 25.59
CA ARG A 311 -0.21 -3.99 26.28
C ARG A 311 0.27 -4.54 27.62
N LEU A 312 -0.63 -5.09 28.43
CA LEU A 312 -0.30 -5.72 29.70
C LEU A 312 0.72 -6.86 29.49
N LEU A 313 0.44 -7.77 28.55
CA LEU A 313 1.33 -8.88 28.23
C LEU A 313 2.71 -8.40 27.81
N THR A 314 2.79 -7.44 26.88
CA THR A 314 4.07 -6.90 26.41
C THR A 314 4.82 -6.16 27.51
N SER A 315 4.13 -5.43 28.39
CA SER A 315 4.76 -4.81 29.57
C SER A 315 5.32 -5.87 30.52
N VAL A 316 4.59 -6.96 30.78
CA VAL A 316 5.07 -8.07 31.61
C VAL A 316 6.30 -8.73 30.99
N VAL A 317 6.26 -9.03 29.68
CA VAL A 317 7.39 -9.62 28.96
C VAL A 317 8.61 -8.69 28.98
N ALA A 318 8.41 -7.38 28.80
CA ALA A 318 9.50 -6.40 28.86
C ALA A 318 10.12 -6.34 30.27
N VAL A 319 9.31 -6.37 31.33
CA VAL A 319 9.81 -6.41 32.72
C VAL A 319 10.59 -7.69 32.97
N VAL A 320 10.05 -8.85 32.58
CA VAL A 320 10.74 -10.14 32.73
C VAL A 320 12.07 -10.15 31.97
N PHE A 321 12.10 -9.61 30.75
CA PHE A 321 13.32 -9.49 29.96
C PHE A 321 14.37 -8.59 30.63
N VAL A 322 13.96 -7.42 31.15
CA VAL A 322 14.86 -6.52 31.89
C VAL A 322 15.39 -7.20 33.15
N VAL A 323 14.54 -7.88 33.91
CA VAL A 323 14.95 -8.63 35.12
C VAL A 323 15.93 -9.73 34.74
N ALA A 324 15.66 -10.52 33.69
CA ALA A 324 16.57 -11.57 33.23
C ALA A 324 17.92 -11.00 32.77
N CYS A 325 17.94 -9.87 32.07
CA CYS A 325 19.18 -9.18 31.72
C CYS A 325 19.94 -8.71 32.95
N LEU A 326 19.27 -8.13 33.94
CA LEU A 326 19.90 -7.66 35.17
C LEU A 326 20.44 -8.82 36.01
N VAL A 327 19.72 -9.93 36.12
CA VAL A 327 20.17 -11.18 36.77
C VAL A 327 21.43 -11.71 36.06
N ASN A 328 21.41 -11.75 34.73
CA ASN A 328 22.56 -12.18 33.94
C ASN A 328 23.78 -11.25 34.09
N ILE A 329 23.56 -9.95 34.28
CA ILE A 329 24.63 -8.96 34.51
C ILE A 329 25.15 -9.04 35.95
N SER A 330 24.30 -9.28 36.94
CA SER A 330 24.68 -9.33 38.35
C SER A 330 25.44 -10.61 38.72
N GLY A 331 25.38 -11.64 37.87
CA GLY A 331 26.03 -12.94 38.10
C GLY A 331 25.28 -13.86 39.07
N HIS A 332 24.12 -13.43 39.57
CA HIS A 332 23.29 -14.21 40.48
C HIS A 332 22.38 -15.19 39.74
N SER A 333 21.94 -16.24 40.43
CA SER A 333 20.93 -17.16 39.90
C SER A 333 19.53 -16.54 39.98
N LEU A 334 18.62 -16.99 39.10
CA LEU A 334 17.21 -16.56 39.14
C LEU A 334 16.52 -16.87 40.49
N GLY A 335 16.91 -17.97 41.16
CA GLY A 335 16.37 -18.35 42.46
C GLY A 335 16.75 -17.38 43.58
N GLU A 336 18.03 -16.98 43.64
CA GLU A 336 18.53 -16.04 44.65
C GLU A 336 17.91 -14.64 44.49
N VAL A 337 17.69 -14.20 43.26
CA VAL A 337 17.06 -12.91 42.98
C VAL A 337 15.57 -12.91 43.33
N LEU A 338 14.89 -14.05 43.23
CA LEU A 338 13.48 -14.18 43.65
C LEU A 338 13.33 -14.13 45.17
N GLU A 339 14.27 -14.71 45.92
CA GLU A 339 14.27 -14.69 47.38
C GLU A 339 14.79 -13.36 47.95
N HIS A 340 15.75 -12.72 47.26
CA HIS A 340 16.39 -11.47 47.67
C HIS A 340 16.50 -10.47 46.50
N PRO A 341 15.42 -9.72 46.20
CA PRO A 341 15.38 -8.80 45.04
C PRO A 341 16.42 -7.68 45.05
N SER A 342 16.97 -7.33 46.23
CA SER A 342 18.04 -6.34 46.36
C SER A 342 19.35 -6.74 45.68
N ASN A 343 19.59 -8.04 45.47
CA ASN A 343 20.83 -8.57 44.90
C ASN A 343 21.00 -8.22 43.41
N ILE A 344 19.92 -7.81 42.74
CA ILE A 344 19.98 -7.30 41.36
C ILE A 344 20.85 -6.03 41.26
N VAL A 345 20.89 -5.21 42.31
CA VAL A 345 21.55 -3.88 42.32
C VAL A 345 22.99 -3.97 42.83
N HIS A 346 23.38 -5.11 43.40
CA HIS A 346 24.70 -5.36 43.97
C HIS A 346 25.39 -6.47 43.17
N PRO A 347 26.06 -6.16 42.05
CA PRO A 347 26.82 -7.17 41.32
C PRO A 347 27.88 -7.78 42.24
N GLU A 348 27.99 -9.11 42.28
CA GLU A 348 29.11 -9.74 42.98
C GLU A 348 30.41 -9.33 42.29
N THR A 349 31.28 -8.63 43.01
CA THR A 349 32.66 -8.39 42.57
C THR A 349 33.45 -9.69 42.70
N VAL A 350 33.18 -10.66 41.83
CA VAL A 350 34.05 -11.84 41.71
C VAL A 350 35.22 -11.48 40.80
N LEU A 351 36.17 -10.71 41.33
CA LEU A 351 37.56 -10.87 40.92
C LEU A 351 38.01 -12.19 41.51
N HIS A 352 38.12 -13.23 40.68
CA HIS A 352 38.77 -14.48 41.07
C HIS A 352 40.22 -14.20 41.50
N ASP A 353 40.43 -14.03 42.80
CA ASP A 353 41.75 -14.00 43.42
C ASP A 353 42.29 -15.45 43.41
N GLN A 354 42.94 -15.87 42.33
CA GLN A 354 43.60 -17.18 42.20
C GLN A 354 44.91 -17.24 43.00
N ASN A 355 44.91 -16.86 44.29
CA ASN A 355 46.09 -17.03 45.12
C ASN A 355 45.75 -17.14 46.61
N LYS A 356 45.34 -18.34 47.02
CA LYS A 356 45.42 -18.93 48.38
C LYS A 356 44.69 -20.27 48.28
N THR A 357 45.23 -21.44 48.60
CA THR A 357 46.45 -21.87 49.29
C THR A 357 46.36 -23.40 49.23
N THR A 358 47.45 -24.13 48.94
CA THR A 358 47.92 -25.31 49.73
C THR A 358 49.12 -25.99 49.05
N ASN A 359 50.33 -25.60 49.46
CA ASN A 359 51.30 -26.56 49.98
C ASN A 359 50.97 -26.68 51.48
N VAL A 360 51.00 -27.82 52.16
CA VAL A 360 52.08 -28.81 52.33
C VAL A 360 51.47 -30.16 52.76
N LYS A 361 52.26 -31.23 52.62
CA LYS A 361 52.19 -32.50 53.36
C LYS A 361 51.64 -32.41 54.79
#